data_AF-A0AA88QY96-F1
#
_entry.id   AF-A0AA88QY96-F1
#
_cell.length_a   1.000
_cell.length_b   1.000
_cell.length_c   1.000
_cell.angle_alpha   90.00
_cell.angle_beta   90.00
_cell.angle_gamma   90.00
#
_symmetry.space_group_name_H-M   'P 1'
#
loop_
_entity.id
_entity.type
_entity.pdbx_description
1 polymer ?
#
loop_
_entity_poly.entity_id
_entity_poly.type
_entity_poly.pdbx_seq_one_letter_code
_entity_poly.pdbx_strand_id
1 'polypeptide(L)'
;MSTRRSSTEVHEFNAMFQGFHAYYKVTSVIGHVFSVDFPAAYQDWTATDPLSLFHAPVVKTESNPKAHIRRHLSQEARGCRYLVLWLDCDREGENICFEVIDCTGFHSDDGMRVYRARFSSVNETDISKAMNNLVEPNRDEALAVDARQEIDLKVGVAFTRFQTSYFQGKYGNLDSSVISIILVFLLIVYVALVKCGVSSSDTLSFESSLVSFKDSIQCLLVYDPADAVSDFYLPIAQRKEVLEAGSEDLENRVGGHEDEEAEFE
;
A
#
# COMPACT_ATOMS: atom_id res chain seq x y z
N MET A 1 25.05 -6.94 9.63
CA MET A 1 23.61 -7.08 9.35
C MET A 1 22.90 -7.18 10.69
N SER A 2 21.90 -6.34 10.92
CA SER A 2 21.03 -6.37 12.10
C SER A 2 19.61 -6.73 11.66
N THR A 3 18.86 -7.43 12.49
CA THR A 3 17.43 -7.71 12.25
C THR A 3 16.65 -7.28 13.47
N ARG A 4 15.58 -6.50 13.27
CA ARG A 4 14.64 -6.13 14.32
C ARG A 4 13.22 -6.53 13.97
N ARG A 5 12.40 -6.77 14.99
CA ARG A 5 10.99 -7.14 14.86
C ARG A 5 10.08 -5.96 15.18
N SER A 6 9.14 -5.71 14.29
CA SER A 6 8.02 -4.77 14.46
C SER A 6 6.74 -5.47 13.98
N SER A 7 5.91 -4.83 13.15
CA SER A 7 4.83 -5.49 12.40
C SER A 7 5.36 -6.58 11.46
N THR A 8 6.44 -6.28 10.74
CA THR A 8 7.23 -7.24 9.97
C THR A 8 8.71 -7.11 10.34
N GLU A 9 9.52 -8.10 9.96
CA GLU A 9 10.96 -8.04 10.21
C GLU A 9 11.61 -6.94 9.36
N VAL A 10 12.59 -6.26 9.93
CA VAL A 10 13.41 -5.26 9.23
C VAL A 10 14.86 -5.69 9.31
N HIS A 11 15.48 -5.90 8.15
CA HIS A 11 16.88 -6.27 8.00
C HIS A 11 17.70 -5.06 7.57
N GLU A 12 18.78 -4.78 8.29
CA GLU A 12 19.55 -3.56 8.13
C GLU A 12 21.02 -3.86 7.88
N PHE A 13 21.61 -3.24 6.86
CA PHE A 13 23.02 -3.41 6.51
C PHE A 13 23.56 -2.26 5.65
N ASN A 14 24.88 -2.09 5.62
CA ASN A 14 25.54 -1.14 4.73
C ASN A 14 26.01 -1.86 3.46
N ALA A 15 25.77 -1.25 2.30
CA ALA A 15 26.25 -1.76 1.02
C ALA A 15 26.39 -0.60 0.00
N MET A 16 26.93 -0.89 -1.19
CA MET A 16 26.98 0.08 -2.28
C MET A 16 25.63 0.14 -3.00
N PHE A 17 25.09 1.33 -3.26
CA PHE A 17 23.95 1.57 -4.14
C PHE A 17 24.38 2.54 -5.23
N GLN A 18 24.27 2.16 -6.51
CA GLN A 18 24.60 3.02 -7.66
C GLN A 18 25.94 3.79 -7.55
N GLY A 19 26.96 3.20 -6.94
CA GLY A 19 28.30 3.78 -6.81
C GLY A 19 28.55 4.62 -5.54
N PHE A 20 27.58 4.73 -4.63
CA PHE A 20 27.78 5.35 -3.31
C PHE A 20 27.48 4.36 -2.16
N HIS A 21 28.07 4.62 -0.98
CA HIS A 21 27.76 3.85 0.22
C HIS A 21 26.39 4.24 0.73
N ALA A 22 25.51 3.25 0.92
CA ALA A 22 24.15 3.45 1.39
C ALA A 22 23.82 2.49 2.53
N TYR A 23 22.89 2.91 3.39
CA TYR A 23 22.34 2.08 4.45
C TYR A 23 20.99 1.50 4.00
N TYR A 24 20.92 0.18 3.95
CA TYR A 24 19.78 -0.58 3.45
C TYR A 24 18.89 -0.96 4.62
N LYS A 25 17.58 -0.77 4.46
CA LYS A 25 16.52 -1.29 5.33
C LYS A 25 15.57 -2.14 4.49
N VAL A 26 15.62 -3.45 4.66
CA VAL A 26 14.74 -4.40 3.95
C VAL A 26 13.62 -4.79 4.88
N THR A 27 12.37 -4.65 4.45
CA THR A 27 11.20 -5.11 5.18
C THR A 27 10.24 -5.83 4.24
N SER A 28 9.06 -6.22 4.71
CA SER A 28 8.08 -6.93 3.90
C SER A 28 6.65 -6.50 4.24
N VAL A 29 5.75 -6.78 3.30
CA VAL A 29 4.30 -6.75 3.47
C VAL A 29 3.73 -8.17 3.40
N ILE A 30 2.52 -8.35 3.93
CA ILE A 30 1.83 -9.64 4.00
C ILE A 30 0.60 -9.54 3.09
N GLY A 31 0.76 -9.91 1.82
CA GLY A 31 -0.29 -9.78 0.80
C GLY A 31 -0.65 -8.32 0.50
N HIS A 32 -1.89 -8.11 0.02
CA HIS A 32 -2.44 -6.77 -0.20
C HIS A 32 -2.56 -6.00 1.11
N VAL A 33 -2.07 -4.77 1.11
CA VAL A 33 -2.18 -3.83 2.23
C VAL A 33 -3.62 -3.33 2.34
N PHE A 34 -4.30 -3.16 1.20
CA PHE A 34 -5.67 -2.67 1.14
C PHE A 34 -6.64 -3.68 0.54
N SER A 35 -7.90 -3.56 0.94
CA SER A 35 -9.05 -4.23 0.36
C SER A 35 -10.03 -3.17 -0.14
N VAL A 36 -10.77 -3.49 -1.19
CA VAL A 36 -11.79 -2.60 -1.76
C VAL A 36 -13.16 -3.02 -1.22
N ASP A 37 -13.94 -2.06 -0.72
CA ASP A 37 -15.31 -2.29 -0.26
C ASP A 37 -16.20 -1.06 -0.53
N PHE A 38 -17.51 -1.21 -0.37
CA PHE A 38 -18.45 -0.11 -0.41
C PHE A 38 -18.44 0.71 0.89
N PRO A 39 -18.70 2.03 0.82
CA PRO A 39 -18.94 2.85 2.00
C PRO A 39 -20.08 2.30 2.86
N ALA A 40 -20.05 2.62 4.17
CA ALA A 40 -21.05 2.15 5.14
C ALA A 40 -22.51 2.41 4.72
N ALA A 41 -22.78 3.49 3.97
CA ALA A 41 -24.10 3.83 3.46
C ALA A 41 -24.69 2.76 2.50
N TYR A 42 -23.85 1.98 1.82
CA TYR A 42 -24.24 0.94 0.88
C TYR A 42 -24.12 -0.47 1.47
N GLN A 43 -23.75 -0.59 2.74
CA GLN A 43 -23.59 -1.88 3.43
C GLN A 43 -24.92 -2.48 3.91
N ASP A 44 -26.00 -1.71 3.97
CA ASP A 44 -27.34 -2.24 4.28
C ASP A 44 -27.97 -2.91 3.04
N TRP A 45 -28.13 -4.23 3.10
CA TRP A 45 -28.67 -5.05 2.01
C TRP A 45 -30.16 -4.82 1.78
N THR A 46 -30.89 -4.37 2.81
CA THR A 46 -32.35 -4.20 2.76
C THR A 46 -32.76 -2.81 2.28
N ALA A 47 -31.94 -1.79 2.60
CA ALA A 47 -32.21 -0.41 2.23
C ALA A 47 -31.62 -0.02 0.86
N THR A 48 -30.64 -0.77 0.34
CA THR A 48 -29.89 -0.42 -0.87
C THR A 48 -30.40 -1.20 -2.08
N ASP A 49 -30.86 -0.49 -3.11
CA ASP A 49 -31.16 -1.09 -4.41
C ASP A 49 -29.87 -1.66 -5.05
N PRO A 50 -29.80 -2.96 -5.39
CA PRO A 50 -28.63 -3.56 -6.01
C PRO A 50 -28.15 -2.85 -7.28
N LEU A 51 -29.03 -2.23 -8.06
CA LEU A 51 -28.65 -1.49 -9.27
C LEU A 51 -27.84 -0.23 -8.95
N SER A 52 -28.09 0.40 -7.80
CA SER A 52 -27.36 1.59 -7.37
C SER A 52 -25.87 1.31 -7.07
N LEU A 53 -25.51 0.05 -6.77
CA LEU A 53 -24.14 -0.36 -6.46
C LEU A 53 -23.17 -0.23 -7.64
N PHE A 54 -23.66 -0.31 -8.89
CA PHE A 54 -22.81 -0.09 -10.07
C PHE A 54 -22.26 1.34 -10.13
N HIS A 55 -23.03 2.31 -9.64
CA HIS A 55 -22.66 3.73 -9.58
C HIS A 55 -22.11 4.15 -8.22
N ALA A 56 -22.21 3.30 -7.20
CA ALA A 56 -21.68 3.60 -5.88
C ALA A 56 -20.14 3.75 -5.93
N PRO A 57 -19.57 4.72 -5.19
CA PRO A 57 -18.13 4.81 -5.03
C PRO A 57 -17.62 3.62 -4.21
N VAL A 58 -16.37 3.22 -4.46
CA VAL A 58 -15.67 2.20 -3.67
C VAL A 58 -14.58 2.87 -2.84
N VAL A 59 -14.28 2.29 -1.69
CA VAL A 59 -13.24 2.77 -0.77
C VAL A 59 -12.20 1.68 -0.54
N LYS A 60 -10.93 2.10 -0.46
CA LYS A 60 -9.84 1.23 -0.04
C LYS A 60 -9.69 1.30 1.48
N THR A 61 -9.72 0.15 2.14
CA THR A 61 -9.55 0.02 3.59
C THR A 61 -8.41 -0.94 3.90
N GLU A 62 -7.73 -0.79 5.03
CA GLU A 62 -6.64 -1.72 5.40
C GLU A 62 -7.19 -3.15 5.54
N SER A 63 -6.61 -4.11 4.80
CA SER A 63 -7.03 -5.51 4.81
C SER A 63 -6.88 -6.15 6.19
N ASN A 64 -5.84 -5.75 6.93
CA ASN A 64 -5.61 -6.20 8.30
C ASN A 64 -5.18 -5.02 9.19
N PRO A 65 -6.15 -4.30 9.78
CA PRO A 65 -5.87 -3.13 10.63
C PRO A 65 -5.00 -3.46 11.85
N LYS A 66 -5.02 -4.72 12.32
CA LYS A 66 -4.21 -5.17 13.47
C LYS A 66 -2.73 -5.32 13.13
N ALA A 67 -2.40 -5.51 11.85
CA ALA A 67 -1.01 -5.64 11.40
C ALA A 67 -0.31 -4.27 11.31
N HIS A 68 -1.06 -3.16 11.28
CA HIS A 68 -0.52 -1.79 11.23
C HIS A 68 0.54 -1.57 10.14
N ILE A 69 0.43 -2.28 9.00
CA ILE A 69 1.44 -2.27 7.93
C ILE A 69 1.66 -0.87 7.36
N ARG A 70 0.58 -0.10 7.14
CA ARG A 70 0.68 1.28 6.67
C ARG A 70 1.54 2.15 7.60
N ARG A 71 1.29 2.08 8.91
CA ARG A 71 2.05 2.82 9.92
C ARG A 71 3.51 2.34 9.96
N HIS A 72 3.73 1.03 9.89
CA HIS A 72 5.07 0.43 9.86
C HIS A 72 5.87 0.94 8.65
N LEU A 73 5.34 0.82 7.44
CA LEU A 73 5.97 1.30 6.21
C LEU A 73 6.26 2.80 6.26
N SER A 74 5.30 3.62 6.71
CA SER A 74 5.48 5.06 6.87
C SER A 74 6.60 5.40 7.87
N GLN A 75 6.75 4.64 8.95
CA GLN A 75 7.83 4.86 9.92
C GLN A 75 9.19 4.45 9.35
N GLU A 76 9.25 3.34 8.64
CA GLU A 76 10.50 2.84 8.04
C GLU A 76 11.01 3.72 6.91
N ALA A 77 10.08 4.28 6.14
CA ALA A 77 10.33 5.21 5.05
C ALA A 77 10.98 6.53 5.49
N ARG A 78 10.83 6.93 6.77
CA ARG A 78 11.37 8.20 7.26
C ARG A 78 12.89 8.27 7.12
N GLY A 79 13.34 9.37 6.53
CA GLY A 79 14.74 9.63 6.24
C GLY A 79 15.30 8.82 5.06
N CYS A 80 14.54 7.90 4.45
CA CYS A 80 14.98 7.20 3.26
C CYS A 80 14.77 8.09 2.03
N ARG A 81 15.71 8.03 1.07
CA ARG A 81 15.64 8.82 -0.18
C ARG A 81 15.22 8.00 -1.38
N TYR A 82 15.45 6.70 -1.30
CA TYR A 82 15.20 5.76 -2.37
C TYR A 82 14.34 4.61 -1.85
N LEU A 83 13.30 4.27 -2.61
CA LEU A 83 12.46 3.10 -2.39
C LEU A 83 12.67 2.14 -3.56
N VAL A 84 13.04 0.89 -3.28
CA VAL A 84 13.23 -0.16 -4.27
C VAL A 84 12.25 -1.30 -4.01
N LEU A 85 11.37 -1.53 -4.97
CA LEU A 85 10.26 -2.47 -4.87
C LEU A 85 10.67 -3.85 -5.41
N TRP A 86 10.65 -4.85 -4.52
CA TRP A 86 11.06 -6.23 -4.79
C TRP A 86 9.89 -7.22 -4.77
N LEU A 87 8.69 -6.73 -5.08
CA LEU A 87 7.49 -7.58 -5.13
C LEU A 87 7.52 -8.53 -6.33
N ASP A 88 6.64 -9.53 -6.33
CA ASP A 88 6.54 -10.48 -7.43
C ASP A 88 6.26 -9.79 -8.76
N CYS A 89 6.84 -10.30 -9.85
CA CYS A 89 6.82 -9.65 -11.17
C CYS A 89 5.56 -10.00 -12.00
N ASP A 90 4.39 -9.89 -11.37
CA ASP A 90 3.09 -10.03 -12.00
C ASP A 90 2.22 -8.78 -11.77
N ARG A 91 0.98 -8.79 -12.29
CA ARG A 91 0.08 -7.63 -12.18
C ARG A 91 -0.34 -7.35 -10.74
N GLU A 92 -0.52 -8.38 -9.91
CA GLU A 92 -0.90 -8.22 -8.50
C GLU A 92 0.28 -7.61 -7.71
N GLY A 93 1.50 -8.06 -7.98
CA GLY A 93 2.72 -7.45 -7.45
C GLY A 93 2.87 -5.99 -7.86
N GLU A 94 2.59 -5.62 -9.11
CA GLU A 94 2.57 -4.20 -9.51
C GLU A 94 1.47 -3.41 -8.79
N ASN A 95 0.29 -3.99 -8.51
CA ASN A 95 -0.73 -3.32 -7.72
C ASN A 95 -0.25 -3.05 -6.28
N ILE A 96 0.31 -4.06 -5.62
CA ILE A 96 0.86 -3.94 -4.25
C ILE A 96 2.02 -2.94 -4.22
N CYS A 97 2.80 -2.81 -5.31
CA CYS A 97 3.86 -1.80 -5.41
C CYS A 97 3.29 -0.39 -5.17
N PHE A 98 2.18 -0.06 -5.80
CA PHE A 98 1.53 1.25 -5.62
C PHE A 98 0.88 1.41 -4.24
N GLU A 99 0.39 0.33 -3.63
CA GLU A 99 -0.07 0.37 -2.23
C GLU A 99 1.07 0.70 -1.26
N VAL A 100 2.25 0.11 -1.48
CA VAL A 100 3.46 0.39 -0.68
C VAL A 100 3.93 1.83 -0.89
N ILE A 101 3.94 2.33 -2.12
CA ILE A 101 4.27 3.73 -2.42
C ILE A 101 3.35 4.68 -1.64
N ASP A 102 2.03 4.44 -1.68
CA ASP A 102 1.06 5.25 -0.95
C ASP A 102 1.25 5.17 0.58
N CYS A 103 1.56 3.99 1.11
CA CYS A 103 1.82 3.81 2.55
C CYS A 103 3.10 4.49 3.03
N THR A 104 4.13 4.53 2.19
CA THR A 104 5.43 5.13 2.53
C THR A 104 5.43 6.65 2.37
N GLY A 105 4.50 7.21 1.60
CA GLY A 105 4.46 8.64 1.28
C GLY A 105 5.55 9.07 0.31
N PHE A 106 6.12 8.14 -0.45
CA PHE A 106 7.13 8.43 -1.46
C PHE A 106 6.46 9.05 -2.69
N HIS A 107 6.49 10.37 -2.78
CA HIS A 107 6.03 11.11 -3.95
C HIS A 107 7.22 11.73 -4.69
N SER A 108 7.18 11.72 -6.02
CA SER A 108 8.29 12.16 -6.88
C SER A 108 8.69 13.63 -6.69
N ASP A 109 7.81 14.45 -6.11
CA ASP A 109 8.01 15.89 -5.94
C ASP A 109 8.98 16.24 -4.79
N ASP A 110 9.24 15.32 -3.86
CA ASP A 110 10.05 15.56 -2.66
C ASP A 110 11.55 15.20 -2.84
N GLY A 111 12.01 15.03 -4.10
CA GLY A 111 13.37 14.56 -4.39
C GLY A 111 13.62 13.08 -4.04
N MET A 112 12.55 12.38 -3.66
CA MET A 112 12.48 10.95 -3.42
C MET A 112 12.39 10.20 -4.75
N ARG A 113 13.01 9.02 -4.83
CA ARG A 113 12.93 8.18 -6.05
C ARG A 113 12.42 6.80 -5.73
N VAL A 114 11.50 6.33 -6.57
CA VAL A 114 10.94 4.98 -6.50
C VAL A 114 11.49 4.17 -7.67
N TYR A 115 12.00 2.99 -7.36
CA TYR A 115 12.52 2.02 -8.31
C TYR A 115 11.79 0.70 -8.16
N ARG A 116 11.73 -0.04 -9.25
CA ARG A 116 11.14 -1.36 -9.36
C ARG A 116 12.22 -2.35 -9.84
N ALA A 117 12.50 -3.36 -9.04
CA ALA A 117 13.39 -4.45 -9.42
C ALA A 117 12.59 -5.51 -10.17
N ARG A 118 13.01 -5.90 -11.37
CA ARG A 118 12.37 -6.96 -12.16
C ARG A 118 13.26 -8.20 -12.17
N PHE A 119 12.72 -9.31 -11.67
CA PHE A 119 13.41 -10.59 -11.56
C PHE A 119 12.43 -11.73 -11.86
N SER A 120 12.96 -12.86 -12.31
CA SER A 120 12.18 -14.06 -12.62
C SER A 120 12.42 -15.18 -11.60
N SER A 121 13.49 -15.08 -10.80
CA SER A 121 13.92 -16.09 -9.84
C SER A 121 14.69 -15.46 -8.67
N VAL A 122 14.66 -16.11 -7.50
CA VAL A 122 15.41 -15.70 -6.30
C VAL A 122 16.85 -16.26 -6.33
N ASN A 123 17.48 -16.22 -7.51
CA ASN A 123 18.87 -16.64 -7.69
C ASN A 123 19.80 -15.43 -7.62
N GLU A 124 20.99 -15.60 -7.07
CA GLU A 124 21.96 -14.50 -6.89
C GLU A 124 22.25 -13.73 -8.20
N THR A 125 22.37 -14.45 -9.31
CA THR A 125 22.65 -13.85 -10.63
C THR A 125 21.50 -12.98 -11.13
N ASP A 126 20.26 -13.38 -10.85
CA ASP A 126 19.06 -12.68 -11.30
C ASP A 126 18.78 -11.45 -10.42
N ILE A 127 18.92 -11.59 -9.11
CA ILE A 127 18.84 -10.49 -8.14
C ILE A 127 19.91 -9.43 -8.43
N SER A 128 21.15 -9.86 -8.71
CA SER A 128 22.23 -8.94 -9.06
C SER A 128 21.95 -8.20 -10.38
N LYS A 129 21.39 -8.88 -11.38
CA LYS A 129 20.98 -8.24 -12.64
C LYS A 129 19.85 -7.24 -12.44
N ALA A 130 18.83 -7.60 -11.65
CA ALA A 130 17.70 -6.74 -11.32
C ALA A 130 18.16 -5.47 -10.59
N MET A 131 19.07 -5.61 -9.63
CA MET A 131 19.63 -4.49 -8.86
C MET A 131 20.43 -3.51 -9.74
N ASN A 132 21.07 -4.00 -10.80
CA ASN A 132 21.81 -3.16 -11.75
C ASN A 132 20.91 -2.55 -12.84
N ASN A 133 19.70 -3.08 -13.05
CA ASN A 133 18.76 -2.64 -14.09
C ASN A 133 17.40 -2.29 -13.47
N LEU A 134 17.41 -1.39 -12.49
CA LEU A 134 16.19 -0.88 -11.86
C LEU A 134 15.37 -0.05 -12.85
N VAL A 135 14.06 -0.26 -12.84
CA VAL A 135 13.09 0.45 -13.71
C VAL A 135 12.07 1.22 -12.86
N GLU A 136 11.15 1.92 -13.49
CA GLU A 136 10.01 2.54 -12.79
C GLU A 136 8.85 1.53 -12.68
N PRO A 137 8.04 1.59 -11.60
CA PRO A 137 6.86 0.74 -11.44
C PRO A 137 5.78 1.06 -12.50
N ASN A 138 5.06 0.05 -12.98
CA ASN A 138 4.10 0.23 -14.08
C ASN A 138 2.70 0.55 -13.55
N ARG A 139 2.28 1.81 -13.65
CA ARG A 139 0.96 2.27 -13.17
C ARG A 139 -0.21 1.65 -13.92
N ASP A 140 -0.06 1.38 -15.21
CA ASP A 140 -1.16 0.85 -16.02
C ASP A 140 -1.52 -0.59 -15.63
N GLU A 141 -0.51 -1.40 -15.26
CA GLU A 141 -0.74 -2.75 -14.72
C GLU A 141 -1.45 -2.72 -13.37
N ALA A 142 -1.04 -1.81 -12.49
CA ALA A 142 -1.69 -1.62 -11.19
C ALA A 142 -3.16 -1.15 -11.34
N LEU A 143 -3.42 -0.22 -12.26
CA LEU A 143 -4.79 0.24 -12.58
C LEU A 143 -5.67 -0.87 -13.16
N ALA A 144 -5.10 -1.79 -13.93
CA ALA A 144 -5.85 -2.92 -14.46
C ALA A 144 -6.32 -3.86 -13.34
N VAL A 145 -5.51 -4.06 -12.30
CA VAL A 145 -5.90 -4.82 -11.11
C VAL A 145 -6.96 -4.07 -10.29
N ASP A 146 -6.79 -2.76 -10.08
CA ASP A 146 -7.78 -1.93 -9.38
C ASP A 146 -9.15 -2.00 -10.08
N ALA A 147 -9.17 -1.87 -11.41
CA ALA A 147 -10.39 -1.98 -12.20
C ALA A 147 -11.04 -3.37 -12.06
N ARG A 148 -10.24 -4.43 -12.08
CA ARG A 148 -10.73 -5.81 -11.88
C ARG A 148 -11.37 -5.96 -10.50
N GLN A 149 -10.68 -5.53 -9.44
CA GLN A 149 -11.18 -5.61 -8.06
C GLN A 149 -12.50 -4.84 -7.89
N GLU A 150 -12.61 -3.63 -8.46
CA GLU A 150 -13.83 -2.83 -8.41
C GLU A 150 -14.99 -3.52 -9.16
N ILE A 151 -14.74 -4.05 -10.36
CA ILE A 151 -15.75 -4.78 -11.15
C ILE A 151 -16.22 -6.02 -10.40
N ASP A 152 -15.28 -6.83 -9.89
CA ASP A 152 -15.57 -8.07 -9.16
C ASP A 152 -16.41 -7.79 -7.91
N LEU A 153 -16.09 -6.71 -7.17
CA LEU A 153 -16.89 -6.26 -6.02
C LEU A 153 -18.29 -5.83 -6.45
N LYS A 154 -18.40 -4.93 -7.44
CA LYS A 154 -19.69 -4.34 -7.85
C LYS A 154 -20.63 -5.38 -8.43
N VAL A 155 -20.17 -6.13 -9.43
CA VAL A 155 -20.94 -7.21 -10.05
C VAL A 155 -21.26 -8.25 -8.99
N GLY A 156 -20.26 -8.64 -8.20
CA GLY A 156 -20.40 -9.68 -7.22
C GLY A 156 -21.46 -9.42 -6.16
N VAL A 157 -21.39 -8.27 -5.51
CA VAL A 157 -22.33 -7.88 -4.45
C VAL A 157 -23.70 -7.59 -5.05
N ALA A 158 -23.79 -6.89 -6.18
CA ALA A 158 -25.09 -6.55 -6.79
C ALA A 158 -25.88 -7.81 -7.19
N PHE A 159 -25.24 -8.75 -7.89
CA PHE A 159 -25.91 -9.99 -8.30
C PHE A 159 -26.22 -10.91 -7.11
N THR A 160 -25.31 -10.99 -6.14
CA THR A 160 -25.53 -11.78 -4.92
C THR A 160 -26.73 -11.24 -4.14
N ARG A 161 -26.79 -9.92 -3.89
CA ARG A 161 -27.93 -9.28 -3.20
C ARG A 161 -29.24 -9.50 -3.95
N PHE A 162 -29.24 -9.26 -5.26
CA PHE A 162 -30.44 -9.46 -6.08
C PHE A 162 -30.99 -10.87 -5.97
N GLN A 163 -30.14 -11.90 -6.07
CA GLN A 163 -30.58 -13.29 -6.04
C GLN A 163 -30.99 -13.74 -4.64
N THR A 164 -30.23 -13.38 -3.61
CA THR A 164 -30.61 -13.65 -2.22
C THR A 164 -31.99 -13.05 -1.93
N SER A 165 -32.23 -11.78 -2.25
CA SER A 165 -33.54 -11.14 -2.03
C SER A 165 -34.64 -11.73 -2.92
N TYR A 166 -34.35 -12.07 -4.18
CA TYR A 166 -35.35 -12.61 -5.11
C TYR A 166 -35.83 -14.02 -4.72
N PHE A 167 -34.94 -14.85 -4.16
CA PHE A 167 -35.24 -16.23 -3.77
C PHE A 167 -35.64 -16.39 -2.31
N GLN A 168 -35.44 -15.36 -1.47
CA GLN A 168 -35.87 -15.35 -0.09
C GLN A 168 -37.38 -15.60 0.04
N GLY A 169 -37.74 -16.66 0.75
CA GLY A 169 -39.14 -17.04 1.01
C GLY A 169 -39.88 -17.70 -0.17
N LYS A 170 -39.24 -17.88 -1.34
CA LYS A 170 -39.88 -18.56 -2.49
C LYS A 170 -39.84 -20.08 -2.41
N TYR A 171 -38.88 -20.64 -1.68
CA TYR A 171 -38.68 -22.08 -1.57
C TYR A 171 -38.49 -22.47 -0.11
N GLY A 172 -39.39 -23.30 0.43
CA GLY A 172 -39.39 -23.70 1.84
C GLY A 172 -38.18 -24.52 2.31
N ASN A 173 -37.36 -25.03 1.37
CA ASN A 173 -36.18 -25.86 1.64
C ASN A 173 -34.84 -25.20 1.23
N LEU A 174 -34.84 -23.93 0.80
CA LEU A 174 -33.62 -23.22 0.38
C LEU A 174 -33.29 -22.10 1.36
N ASP A 175 -32.17 -22.25 2.05
CA ASP A 175 -31.57 -21.16 2.79
C ASP A 175 -30.95 -20.17 1.80
N SER A 176 -31.60 -19.01 1.65
CA SER A 176 -31.26 -18.00 0.64
C SER A 176 -29.98 -17.23 0.99
N SER A 177 -29.47 -17.40 2.22
CA SER A 177 -28.25 -16.78 2.72
C SER A 177 -26.96 -17.33 2.07
N VAL A 178 -27.05 -18.41 1.28
CA VAL A 178 -25.88 -19.18 0.78
C VAL A 178 -25.62 -19.00 -0.72
N ILE A 179 -26.37 -18.15 -1.42
CA ILE A 179 -26.21 -17.95 -2.88
C ILE A 179 -25.25 -16.78 -3.16
N SER A 180 -23.94 -17.04 -3.16
CA SER A 180 -22.91 -16.06 -3.60
C SER A 180 -22.30 -16.47 -4.94
N ILE A 181 -22.19 -15.53 -5.88
CA ILE A 181 -22.11 -15.86 -7.32
C ILE A 181 -20.75 -15.66 -7.96
N ILE A 182 -19.84 -14.96 -7.29
CA ILE A 182 -18.62 -14.44 -7.91
C ILE A 182 -17.71 -15.56 -8.44
N LEU A 183 -17.51 -16.63 -7.66
CA LEU A 183 -16.70 -17.78 -8.09
C LEU A 183 -17.53 -18.87 -8.77
N VAL A 184 -18.84 -18.88 -8.56
CA VAL A 184 -19.71 -19.97 -9.02
C VAL A 184 -20.19 -19.72 -10.44
N PHE A 185 -20.37 -18.47 -10.90
CA PHE A 185 -20.85 -18.22 -12.27
C PHE A 185 -19.78 -18.42 -13.34
N LEU A 186 -18.53 -18.01 -13.11
CA LEU A 186 -17.43 -18.32 -14.05
C LEU A 186 -17.23 -19.84 -14.17
N LEU A 187 -17.31 -20.57 -13.06
CA LEU A 187 -17.23 -22.03 -13.04
C LEU A 187 -18.49 -22.69 -13.64
N ILE A 188 -19.69 -22.22 -13.34
CA ILE A 188 -20.95 -22.78 -13.85
C ILE A 188 -21.13 -22.48 -15.34
N VAL A 189 -20.82 -21.27 -15.80
CA VAL A 189 -20.85 -20.93 -17.24
C VAL A 189 -19.79 -21.74 -17.98
N TYR A 190 -18.58 -21.89 -17.44
CA TYR A 190 -17.56 -22.78 -18.01
C TYR A 190 -18.03 -24.24 -18.06
N VAL A 191 -18.59 -24.79 -16.98
CA VAL A 191 -19.12 -26.15 -16.92
C VAL A 191 -20.34 -26.35 -17.84
N ALA A 192 -21.21 -25.35 -17.96
CA ALA A 192 -22.37 -25.38 -18.85
C ALA A 192 -21.95 -25.32 -20.33
N LEU A 193 -20.94 -24.51 -20.67
CA LEU A 193 -20.34 -24.47 -22.01
C LEU A 193 -19.66 -25.80 -22.37
N VAL A 194 -18.96 -26.44 -21.42
CA VAL A 194 -18.41 -27.80 -21.61
C VAL A 194 -19.52 -28.84 -21.85
N LYS A 195 -20.66 -28.75 -21.15
CA LYS A 195 -21.79 -29.67 -21.35
C LYS A 195 -22.58 -29.44 -22.65
N CYS A 196 -22.69 -28.20 -23.11
CA CYS A 196 -23.33 -27.89 -24.40
C CYS A 196 -22.40 -28.15 -25.59
N GLY A 197 -21.09 -28.27 -25.38
CA GLY A 197 -20.08 -28.24 -26.45
C GLY A 197 -19.45 -29.57 -26.88
N VAL A 198 -19.77 -30.72 -26.29
CA VAL A 198 -19.05 -31.97 -26.62
C VAL A 198 -19.97 -33.16 -26.89
N SER A 199 -20.30 -33.35 -28.17
CA SER A 199 -20.30 -34.67 -28.80
C SER A 199 -19.04 -34.74 -29.69
N SER A 200 -17.89 -35.01 -29.08
CA SER A 200 -16.80 -35.73 -29.73
C SER A 200 -15.71 -36.02 -28.71
N SER A 201 -15.25 -37.26 -28.72
CA SER A 201 -14.16 -37.77 -27.91
C SER A 201 -12.89 -36.96 -28.17
N ASP A 202 -12.42 -36.20 -27.19
CA ASP A 202 -11.00 -35.89 -27.01
C ASP A 202 -10.75 -35.50 -25.55
N THR A 203 -10.02 -36.35 -24.84
CA THR A 203 -9.53 -36.12 -23.48
C THR A 203 -8.49 -35.00 -23.49
N LEU A 204 -8.91 -33.79 -23.12
CA LEU A 204 -8.02 -32.70 -22.76
C LEU A 204 -7.76 -32.74 -21.26
N SER A 205 -6.58 -33.23 -20.89
CA SER A 205 -6.00 -33.04 -19.57
C SER A 205 -5.64 -31.56 -19.37
N PHE A 206 -6.09 -30.98 -18.26
CA PHE A 206 -5.60 -29.70 -17.76
C PHE A 206 -5.03 -29.89 -16.35
N GLU A 207 -3.97 -29.14 -16.09
CA GLU A 207 -3.09 -29.27 -14.94
C GLU A 207 -3.51 -28.23 -13.92
N SER A 208 -4.07 -28.72 -12.82
CA SER A 208 -4.37 -27.94 -11.63
C SER A 208 -3.08 -27.45 -10.99
N SER A 209 -2.55 -26.32 -11.45
CA SER A 209 -1.53 -25.58 -10.71
C SER A 209 -2.22 -24.49 -9.88
N LEU A 210 -2.84 -24.93 -8.79
CA LEU A 210 -3.23 -24.05 -7.69
C LEU A 210 -1.94 -23.74 -6.92
N VAL A 211 -1.28 -22.64 -7.30
CA VAL A 211 -0.07 -22.18 -6.60
C VAL A 211 -0.51 -21.45 -5.35
N SER A 212 -0.36 -22.11 -4.20
CA SER A 212 -0.33 -21.46 -2.90
C SER A 212 0.98 -20.68 -2.79
N PHE A 213 0.92 -19.36 -2.95
CA PHE A 213 2.05 -18.49 -2.64
C PHE A 213 2.13 -18.30 -1.12
N LYS A 214 3.15 -18.90 -0.51
CA LYS A 214 3.53 -18.68 0.87
C LYS A 214 4.32 -17.38 0.99
N ASP A 215 3.66 -16.39 1.56
CA ASP A 215 4.13 -15.56 2.68
C ASP A 215 5.58 -15.07 2.63
N SER A 216 5.84 -13.99 1.87
CA SER A 216 6.56 -12.78 2.31
C SER A 216 6.92 -11.92 1.10
N ILE A 217 6.24 -10.79 0.94
CA ILE A 217 6.46 -9.85 -0.16
C ILE A 217 7.45 -8.77 0.32
N GLN A 218 8.65 -8.66 -0.25
CA GLN A 218 9.73 -7.82 0.29
C GLN A 218 9.82 -6.43 -0.36
N CYS A 219 10.09 -5.41 0.45
CA CYS A 219 10.33 -4.02 0.08
C CYS A 219 11.70 -3.58 0.60
N LEU A 220 12.49 -2.90 -0.23
CA LEU A 220 13.80 -2.39 0.17
C LEU A 220 13.79 -0.86 0.20
N LEU A 221 14.11 -0.29 1.35
CA LEU A 221 14.34 1.14 1.54
C LEU A 221 15.83 1.40 1.60
N VAL A 222 16.29 2.45 0.91
CA VAL A 222 17.72 2.81 0.86
C VAL A 222 17.90 4.24 1.36
N TYR A 223 18.77 4.37 2.34
CA TYR A 223 19.16 5.59 3.03
C TYR A 223 20.51 6.08 2.52
N ASP A 224 20.61 7.37 2.20
CA ASP A 224 21.86 8.02 1.79
C ASP A 224 22.54 8.69 3.01
N PRO A 225 23.72 8.20 3.45
CA PRO A 225 24.44 8.79 4.57
C PRO A 225 25.08 10.15 4.27
N ALA A 226 25.19 10.59 3.01
CA ALA A 226 25.82 11.87 2.67
C ALA A 226 25.04 13.09 3.20
N ASP A 227 23.72 12.96 3.36
CA ASP A 227 22.85 14.00 3.92
C ASP A 227 22.63 13.89 5.44
N ALA A 228 23.11 12.81 6.10
CA ALA A 228 23.10 12.77 7.57
C ALA A 228 23.95 13.91 8.17
N VAL A 229 24.93 14.42 7.42
CA VAL A 229 25.72 15.59 7.82
C VAL A 229 24.94 16.89 7.60
N SER A 230 24.03 16.99 6.62
CA SER A 230 23.21 18.21 6.44
C SER A 230 22.06 18.27 7.46
N ASP A 231 21.44 17.14 7.79
CA ASP A 231 20.39 17.04 8.82
C ASP A 231 20.91 17.20 10.26
N PHE A 232 22.21 17.01 10.52
CA PHE A 232 22.83 17.38 11.80
C PHE A 232 23.24 18.85 11.87
N TYR A 233 23.37 19.55 10.73
CA TYR A 233 23.72 20.97 10.68
C TYR A 233 22.49 21.90 10.59
N LEU A 234 21.36 21.41 10.06
CA LEU A 234 20.08 22.14 10.04
C LEU A 234 19.48 22.48 11.42
N PRO A 235 19.70 21.72 12.51
CA PRO A 235 19.25 22.10 13.86
C PRO A 235 20.16 23.14 14.55
N ILE A 236 21.39 23.34 14.07
CA ILE A 236 22.34 24.27 14.69
C ILE A 236 22.19 25.68 14.12
N ALA A 237 21.89 25.81 12.82
CA ALA A 237 21.68 27.12 12.18
C ALA A 237 20.42 27.83 12.70
N GLN A 238 19.33 27.11 12.98
CA GLN A 238 18.09 27.69 13.54
C GLN A 238 18.14 27.98 15.06
N ARG A 239 19.18 27.52 15.78
CA ARG A 239 19.35 27.85 17.20
C ARG A 239 20.07 29.18 17.44
N LYS A 240 20.74 29.76 16.43
CA LYS A 240 21.44 31.03 16.60
C LYS A 240 20.49 32.23 16.53
N GLU A 241 19.50 32.20 15.63
CA GLU A 241 18.50 33.27 15.52
C GLU A 241 17.56 33.34 16.73
N VAL A 242 17.26 32.21 17.37
CA VAL A 242 16.40 32.19 18.59
C VAL A 242 17.15 32.62 19.85
N LEU A 243 18.48 32.50 19.88
CA LEU A 243 19.30 32.98 21.01
C LEU A 243 19.65 34.48 20.90
N GLU A 244 19.78 35.02 19.69
CA GLU A 244 20.00 36.47 19.48
C GLU A 244 18.70 37.29 19.61
N ALA A 245 17.55 36.75 19.21
CA ALA A 245 16.25 37.39 19.44
C ALA A 245 15.82 37.41 20.93
N GLY A 246 16.35 36.50 21.75
CA GLY A 246 16.05 36.40 23.18
C GLY A 246 16.87 37.34 24.07
N SER A 247 17.94 37.96 23.56
CA SER A 247 18.74 38.94 24.33
C SER A 247 18.24 40.37 24.18
N GLU A 248 17.61 40.74 23.06
CA GLU A 248 17.06 42.09 22.86
C GLU A 248 15.77 42.34 23.67
N ASP A 249 15.00 41.29 23.98
CA ASP A 249 13.76 41.40 24.77
C ASP A 249 13.99 41.42 26.29
N LEU A 250 15.18 41.07 26.78
CA LEU A 250 15.55 41.16 28.20
C LEU A 250 16.24 42.47 28.57
N GLU A 251 16.89 43.18 27.63
CA GLU A 251 17.45 44.51 27.89
C GLU A 251 16.37 45.62 27.91
N ASN A 252 15.25 45.44 27.21
CA ASN A 252 14.13 46.41 27.20
C ASN A 252 13.14 46.27 28.37
N ARG A 253 13.36 45.33 29.30
CA ARG A 253 12.47 45.09 30.45
C ARG A 253 13.05 45.44 31.82
N VAL A 254 14.25 46.03 31.86
CA VAL A 254 14.92 46.47 33.09
C VAL A 254 15.13 48.00 33.15
N GLY A 255 14.84 48.74 32.08
CA GLY A 255 14.92 50.22 32.07
C GLY A 255 13.55 50.89 32.15
N GLY A 256 13.01 51.10 33.36
CA GLY A 256 11.72 51.80 33.50
C GLY A 256 11.27 52.00 34.95
N HIS A 257 12.10 52.64 35.78
CA HIS A 257 11.64 53.26 37.02
C HIS A 257 12.65 54.32 37.51
N GLU A 258 12.47 55.56 37.08
CA GLU A 258 13.11 56.84 37.44
C GLU A 258 12.61 57.79 36.30
N ASP A 259 11.85 58.87 36.43
CA ASP A 259 11.54 59.82 37.50
C ASP A 259 10.22 60.55 37.15
N GLU A 260 9.36 60.81 38.13
CA GLU A 260 8.34 61.88 38.05
C GLU A 260 8.62 62.86 39.21
N GLU A 261 9.37 63.92 38.91
CA GLU A 261 9.53 65.10 39.77
C GLU A 261 8.43 66.14 39.47
N ALA A 262 7.92 66.75 40.55
CA ALA A 262 7.35 68.10 40.67
C ALA A 262 6.03 68.39 39.90
N GLU A 263 4.99 69.03 40.44
CA GLU A 263 4.90 70.27 41.21
C GLU A 263 3.41 70.45 41.63
N PHE A 264 3.12 71.03 42.81
CA PHE A 264 2.20 72.18 43.03
C PHE A 264 1.81 72.33 44.52
N GLU A 265 2.18 73.50 45.05
CA GLU A 265 1.72 74.26 46.25
C GLU A 265 1.47 73.57 47.61
#